data_AF-B7JUR9-F1
#
_entry.id   AF-B7JUR9-F1
#
_cell.length_a   1.000
_cell.length_b   1.000
_cell.length_c   1.000
_cell.angle_alpha   90.00
_cell.angle_beta   90.00
_cell.angle_gamma   90.00
#
_symmetry.space_group_name_H-M   'P 1'
#
loop_
_entity.id
_entity.type
_entity.pdbx_description
1 polymer ?
#
loop_
_entity_poly.entity_id
_entity_poly.type
_entity_poly.pdbx_seq_one_letter_code
_entity_poly.pdbx_strand_id
1 'polypeptide(L)' 'MNNERITKLSLEDWGKMEGKTDWNMVDSMTKEEIEKNAWNDLDNQPLSDEFWEEAEVIFPEENYLVNS' A
#
# COMPACT_ATOMS: atom_id res chain seq x y z
N MET A 1 -14.66 17.74 -8.16
CA MET A 1 -13.36 17.37 -7.57
C MET A 1 -13.10 18.35 -6.45
N ASN A 2 -13.08 17.89 -5.19
CA ASN A 2 -12.75 18.76 -4.07
C ASN A 2 -11.24 19.00 -4.06
N ASN A 3 -10.83 20.26 -3.96
CA ASN A 3 -9.44 20.72 -3.84
C ASN A 3 -8.88 20.35 -2.46
N GLU A 4 -8.81 19.07 -2.13
CA GLU A 4 -8.33 18.62 -0.82
C GLU A 4 -6.81 18.85 -0.68
N ARG A 5 -6.48 19.41 0.48
CA ARG A 5 -5.20 20.02 0.87
C ARG A 5 -4.06 18.99 0.85
N ILE A 6 -3.26 18.98 -0.21
CA ILE A 6 -1.96 18.32 -0.19
C ILE A 6 -1.02 19.13 0.71
N THR A 7 -0.74 18.62 1.90
CA THR A 7 0.26 19.20 2.81
C THR A 7 1.64 18.68 2.42
N LYS A 8 2.55 19.58 2.02
CA LYS A 8 3.96 19.23 1.77
C LYS A 8 4.69 19.21 3.11
N LEU A 9 5.44 18.14 3.37
CA LEU A 9 6.25 17.94 4.56
C LEU A 9 7.72 17.76 4.16
N SER A 10 8.64 18.23 5.00
CA SER A 10 10.06 17.90 4.87
C SER A 10 10.32 16.49 5.41
N LEU A 11 11.41 15.84 4.96
CA LEU A 11 11.83 14.55 5.51
C LEU A 11 12.11 14.62 7.02
N GLU A 12 12.66 15.75 7.48
CA GLU A 12 12.93 15.98 8.90
C GLU A 12 11.64 16.05 9.72
N ASP A 13 10.62 16.74 9.21
CA ASP A 13 9.32 16.85 9.88
C ASP A 13 8.57 15.52 9.84
N TRP A 14 8.64 14.78 8.73
CA TRP A 14 8.07 13.45 8.62
C TRP A 14 8.69 12.48 9.63
N GLY A 15 10.01 12.51 9.81
CA GLY A 15 10.72 11.66 10.79
C GLY A 15 10.36 11.94 12.26
N LYS A 16 9.71 13.07 12.55
CA LYS A 16 9.22 13.43 13.89
C LYS A 16 7.76 13.04 14.12
N MET A 17 7.04 12.63 13.07
CA MET A 17 5.65 12.24 13.18
C MET A 17 5.54 10.84 13.78
N GLU A 18 4.60 10.67 14.70
CA GLU A 18 4.26 9.37 15.23
C GLU A 18 3.46 8.58 14.18
N GLY A 19 3.89 7.34 13.93
CA GLY A 19 3.12 6.42 13.11
C GLY A 19 1.78 6.09 13.79
N LYS A 20 0.76 5.80 12.99
CA LYS A 20 -0.55 5.36 13.54
C LYS A 20 -0.57 3.87 13.92
N THR A 21 0.49 3.13 13.58
CA THR A 21 0.60 1.70 13.83
C THR A 21 0.96 1.45 15.29
N ASP A 22 0.13 0.67 15.99
CA ASP A 22 0.44 0.17 17.32
C ASP A 22 1.40 -1.02 17.23
N TRP A 23 2.69 -0.73 17.32
CA TRP A 23 3.76 -1.74 17.23
C TRP A 23 3.76 -2.72 18.42
N ASN A 24 3.32 -2.30 19.60
CA ASN A 24 3.27 -3.18 20.77
C ASN A 24 2.20 -4.26 20.58
N MET A 25 1.05 -3.87 20.01
CA MET A 25 0.01 -4.82 19.63
C MET A 25 0.53 -5.83 18.62
N VAL A 26 1.19 -5.35 17.55
CA VAL A 26 1.73 -6.20 16.47
C VAL A 26 2.77 -7.19 17.02
N ASP A 27 3.70 -6.74 17.85
CA ASP A 27 4.74 -7.59 18.45
C ASP A 27 4.18 -8.66 19.39
N SER A 28 2.98 -8.45 19.93
CA SER A 28 2.31 -9.41 20.81
C SER A 28 1.48 -10.46 20.07
N MET A 29 1.27 -10.32 18.76
CA MET A 29 0.45 -11.23 17.98
C MET A 29 1.11 -12.60 17.81
N THR A 30 0.29 -13.64 17.91
CA THR A 30 0.68 -14.99 17.51
C THR A 30 0.79 -15.10 15.98
N LYS A 31 1.44 -16.16 15.51
CA LYS A 31 1.60 -16.40 14.07
C LYS A 31 0.25 -16.57 13.37
N GLU A 32 -0.68 -17.27 14.01
CA GLU A 32 -2.03 -17.50 13.50
C GLU A 32 -2.84 -16.19 13.41
N GLU A 33 -2.65 -15.28 14.36
CA GLU A 33 -3.27 -13.94 14.34
C GLU A 33 -2.69 -13.07 13.23
N ILE A 34 -1.37 -13.13 13.01
CA ILE A 34 -0.70 -12.45 11.89
C ILE A 34 -1.24 -12.96 10.55
N GLU A 35 -1.29 -14.27 10.35
CA GLU A 35 -1.79 -14.89 9.11
C GLU A 35 -3.26 -14.52 8.86
N LYS A 36 -4.09 -14.55 9.90
CA LYS A 36 -5.49 -14.14 9.80
C LYS A 36 -5.63 -12.66 9.49
N ASN A 37 -4.82 -11.79 10.08
CA ASN A 37 -4.86 -10.35 9.78
C ASN A 37 -4.45 -10.09 8.34
N ALA A 38 -3.38 -10.74 7.87
CA ALA A 38 -2.94 -10.64 6.48
C ALA A 38 -4.03 -11.10 5.49
N TRP A 39 -4.73 -12.20 5.79
CA TRP A 39 -5.81 -12.72 4.94
C TRP A 39 -7.04 -11.80 4.86
N ASN A 40 -7.36 -11.09 5.95
CA ASN A 40 -8.54 -10.23 6.02
C ASN A 40 -8.25 -8.77 5.62
N ASP A 41 -7.00 -8.42 5.36
CA ASP A 41 -6.63 -7.09 4.93
C ASP A 41 -7.08 -6.89 3.48
N LEU A 42 -7.95 -5.89 3.27
CA LEU A 42 -8.54 -5.56 1.97
C LEU A 42 -7.48 -5.06 0.97
N ASP A 43 -6.39 -4.49 1.47
CA ASP A 43 -5.24 -4.04 0.67
C ASP A 43 -4.24 -5.17 0.44
N ASN A 44 -4.39 -6.30 1.14
CA ASN A 44 -3.57 -7.49 1.01
C ASN A 44 -4.41 -8.66 0.50
N GLN A 45 -5.09 -8.45 -0.63
CA GLN A 45 -5.95 -9.48 -1.20
C GLN A 45 -5.13 -10.75 -1.45
N PRO A 46 -5.45 -11.89 -0.81
CA PRO A 46 -4.98 -13.16 -1.30
C PRO A 46 -5.68 -13.39 -2.63
N LEU A 47 -4.96 -13.17 -3.72
CA LEU A 47 -5.43 -13.49 -5.05
C LEU A 47 -5.32 -15.01 -5.18
N SER A 48 -6.46 -15.69 -5.23
CA SER A 48 -6.47 -17.11 -5.56
C SER A 48 -5.87 -17.31 -6.95
N ASP A 49 -5.44 -18.53 -7.25
CA ASP A 49 -4.91 -18.84 -8.59
C ASP A 49 -5.93 -18.48 -9.67
N GLU A 50 -7.24 -18.62 -9.40
CA GLU A 50 -8.32 -18.24 -10.32
C GLU A 50 -8.34 -16.73 -10.65
N PHE A 51 -7.96 -15.85 -9.71
CA PHE A 51 -7.85 -14.41 -10.02
C PHE A 51 -6.81 -14.16 -11.11
N TRP A 52 -5.68 -14.89 -11.04
CA TRP A 52 -4.58 -14.71 -11.98
C TRP A 52 -4.86 -15.29 -13.37
N GLU A 53 -5.80 -16.23 -13.49
CA GLU A 53 -6.23 -16.77 -14.78
C GLU A 53 -6.89 -15.71 -15.67
N GLU A 54 -7.61 -14.76 -15.09
CA GLU A 54 -8.33 -13.69 -15.80
C GLU A 54 -7.59 -12.33 -15.78
N ALA A 55 -6.50 -12.21 -15.02
CA ALA A 55 -5.78 -10.95 -14.87
C ALA A 55 -4.98 -10.56 -16.13
N GLU A 56 -5.11 -9.31 -16.57
CA GLU A 56 -4.31 -8.75 -17.67
C GLU A 56 -3.22 -7.81 -17.14
N VAL A 57 -1.96 -8.05 -17.56
CA VAL A 57 -0.85 -7.14 -17.24
C VAL A 57 -0.87 -5.97 -18.22
N ILE A 58 -1.24 -4.79 -17.72
CA ILE A 58 -1.19 -3.54 -18.49
C ILE A 58 0.14 -2.84 -18.23
N PHE A 59 0.97 -2.72 -19.28
CA PHE A 59 2.17 -1.90 -19.22
C PHE A 59 1.83 -0.43 -19.46
N PRO A 60 2.49 0.50 -18.76
CA PRO A 60 2.31 1.92 -19.04
C PRO A 60 2.74 2.24 -20.47
N GLU A 61 2.02 3.14 -21.14
CA GLU A 61 2.42 3.64 -22.46
C GLU A 61 3.80 4.31 -22.38
N GLU A 62 4.73 3.88 -23.23
CA GLU A 62 6.04 4.53 -23.37
C GLU A 62 5.86 5.90 -24.03
N ASN A 63 5.69 6.94 -23.21
CA ASN A 63 5.73 8.32 -23.66
C ASN A 63 7.19 8.70 -23.96
N TYR A 64 7.64 8.41 -25.19
CA TYR A 64 8.84 9.02 -25.72
C TYR A 64 8.60 10.52 -25.83
N LEU A 65 9.22 11.30 -24.93
CA LEU A 65 9.32 12.75 -25.08
C LEU A 65 10.09 13.03 -26.37
N VAL A 66 9.38 13.28 -27.47
CA VAL A 66 9.97 13.83 -28.70
C VAL A 66 10.26 15.30 -28.42
N ASN A 67 11.46 15.58 -27.92
CA ASN A 67 12.03 16.91 -28.00
C ASN A 67 12.46 17.14 -29.46
N SER A 68 11.72 17.97 -30.19
CA SER A 68 12.14 18.61 -31.44
C SER A 68 11.63 20.04 -31.52
#